data_AF-A0A435YL24-F1
#
_entry.id   AF-A0A435YL24-F1
#
_cell.length_a   1.000
_cell.length_b   1.000
_cell.length_c   1.000
_cell.angle_alpha   90.00
_cell.angle_beta   90.00
_cell.angle_gamma   90.00
#
_symmetry.space_group_name_H-M   'P 1'
#
loop_
_entity.id
_entity.type
_entity.pdbx_description
1 polymer ?
#
loop_
_entity_poly.entity_id
_entity_poly.type
_entity_poly.pdbx_seq_one_letter_code
_entity_poly.pdbx_strand_id
1 'polypeptide(L)'
;MSRALVLLLATLIAVFMAPTARAEGPVTIVDDPAVLAALDARGFGFADVLGVDGEGGLKTLYDEAPAFHAIVETVASDVAA
;
A
#
# COMPACT_ATOMS: atom_id res chain seq x y z
N MET A 1 37.38 22.67 -13.22
CA MET A 1 36.18 22.04 -13.83
C MET A 1 35.08 23.08 -13.91
N SER A 2 34.42 23.23 -15.05
CA SER A 2 33.34 24.21 -15.23
C SER A 2 32.11 23.79 -14.43
N ARG A 3 31.41 24.76 -13.81
CA ARG A 3 30.21 24.52 -12.97
C ARG A 3 29.13 23.74 -13.74
N ALA A 4 29.03 23.97 -15.05
CA ALA A 4 28.15 23.23 -15.94
C ALA A 4 28.50 21.73 -16.04
N LEU A 5 29.79 21.37 -16.07
CA LEU A 5 30.23 19.98 -16.11
C LEU A 5 29.88 19.25 -14.82
N VAL A 6 30.01 19.92 -13.66
CA VAL A 6 29.67 19.36 -12.35
C VAL A 6 28.17 19.11 -12.24
N LEU A 7 27.35 20.06 -12.68
CA LEU A 7 25.89 19.92 -12.69
C LEU A 7 25.42 18.80 -13.61
N LEU A 8 26.03 18.68 -14.80
CA LEU A 8 25.75 17.61 -15.75
C LEU A 8 26.10 16.22 -15.19
N LEU A 9 27.24 16.10 -14.50
CA LEU A 9 27.61 14.84 -13.84
C LEU A 9 26.65 14.50 -12.70
N ALA A 10 26.26 15.48 -11.89
CA ALA A 10 25.34 15.27 -10.78
C ALA A 10 23.96 14.79 -11.25
N THR A 11 23.43 15.37 -12.34
CA THR A 11 22.16 14.92 -12.92
C THR A 11 22.27 13.53 -13.54
N LEU A 12 23.36 13.22 -14.24
CA LEU A 12 23.60 11.87 -14.74
C LEU A 12 23.62 10.84 -13.60
N ILE A 13 24.38 11.10 -12.54
CA ILE A 13 24.45 10.20 -11.37
C ILE A 13 23.07 10.03 -10.73
N ALA A 14 22.30 11.11 -10.57
CA ALA A 14 20.94 11.04 -10.01
C ALA A 14 19.98 10.19 -10.86
N VAL A 15 20.08 10.26 -12.19
CA VAL A 15 19.27 9.45 -13.11
C VAL A 15 19.65 7.98 -13.06
N PHE A 16 20.94 7.66 -12.95
CA PHE A 16 21.44 6.28 -12.90
C PHE A 16 21.35 5.63 -11.50
N MET A 17 21.22 6.43 -10.44
CA MET A 17 20.95 5.94 -9.07
C MET A 17 19.46 5.81 -8.74
N ALA A 18 18.55 6.15 -9.65
CA ALA A 18 17.14 5.82 -9.46
C ALA A 18 17.04 4.30 -9.27
N PRO A 19 16.62 3.81 -8.09
CA PRO A 19 16.61 2.38 -7.83
C PRO A 19 15.69 1.73 -8.85
N THR A 20 16.28 0.89 -9.70
CA THR A 20 15.54 -0.08 -10.52
C THR A 20 15.03 -1.18 -9.60
N ALA A 21 14.31 -0.82 -8.54
CA ALA A 21 13.54 -1.74 -7.72
C ALA A 21 12.29 -2.12 -8.52
N ARG A 22 12.53 -2.82 -9.63
CA ARG A 22 11.47 -3.43 -10.42
C ARG A 22 11.25 -4.79 -9.77
N ALA A 23 10.09 -4.99 -9.15
CA ALA A 23 9.72 -6.30 -8.65
C ALA A 23 9.75 -7.30 -9.82
N GLU A 24 10.40 -8.45 -9.61
CA GLU A 24 10.51 -9.53 -10.63
C GLU A 24 9.12 -10.04 -11.07
N GLY A 25 8.12 -9.85 -10.20
CA GLY A 25 6.69 -10.04 -10.43
C GLY A 25 5.87 -9.34 -9.34
N PRO A 26 4.53 -9.38 -9.41
CA PRO A 26 3.69 -8.84 -8.34
C PRO A 26 3.96 -9.58 -7.03
N VAL A 27 4.26 -8.83 -5.96
CA VAL A 27 4.32 -9.39 -4.61
C VAL A 27 2.88 -9.61 -4.14
N THR A 28 2.48 -10.86 -4.01
CA THR A 28 1.10 -11.23 -3.61
C THR A 28 0.96 -11.53 -2.13
N ILE A 29 2.09 -11.73 -1.42
CA ILE A 29 2.12 -12.09 0.00
C ILE A 29 3.21 -11.28 0.70
N VAL A 30 2.86 -10.67 1.84
CA VAL A 30 3.79 -9.93 2.71
C VAL A 30 3.53 -10.38 4.14
N ASP A 31 4.43 -11.21 4.68
CA ASP A 31 4.31 -11.76 6.04
C ASP A 31 5.21 -11.04 7.06
N ASP A 32 6.02 -10.07 6.62
CA ASP A 32 6.90 -9.30 7.51
C ASP A 32 6.09 -8.20 8.25
N PRO A 33 5.97 -8.28 9.59
CA PRO A 33 5.19 -7.31 10.36
C PRO A 33 5.71 -5.87 10.24
N ALA A 34 7.03 -5.69 10.09
CA ALA A 34 7.61 -4.36 9.96
C ALA A 34 7.25 -3.73 8.61
N VAL A 35 7.19 -4.55 7.55
CA VAL A 35 6.74 -4.09 6.22
C VAL A 35 5.26 -3.75 6.26
N LEU A 36 4.43 -4.59 6.88
CA LEU A 36 3.00 -4.33 7.03
C LEU A 36 2.74 -3.03 7.81
N ALA A 37 3.43 -2.79 8.92
CA ALA A 37 3.33 -1.54 9.68
C ALA A 37 3.77 -0.32 8.86
N ALA A 38 4.80 -0.46 8.02
CA ALA A 38 5.25 0.61 7.13
C ALA A 38 4.25 0.89 5.99
N LEU A 39 3.52 -0.12 5.52
CA LEU A 39 2.45 0.02 4.54
C LEU A 39 1.22 0.69 5.16
N ASP A 40 0.83 0.26 6.36
CA ASP A 40 -0.24 0.85 7.16
C ASP A 40 0.01 2.35 7.37
N ALA A 41 1.20 2.73 7.84
CA ALA A 41 1.61 4.13 8.00
C ALA A 41 1.65 4.95 6.70
N ARG A 42 1.60 4.29 5.53
CA ARG A 42 1.55 4.93 4.21
C ARG A 42 0.13 5.00 3.62
N GLY A 43 -0.90 4.65 4.40
CA GLY A 43 -2.30 4.63 3.96
C GLY A 43 -2.68 3.38 3.17
N PHE A 44 -1.92 2.30 3.32
CA PHE A 44 -2.30 0.97 2.81
C PHE A 44 -2.82 0.08 3.96
N GLY A 45 -3.26 0.70 5.05
CA GLY A 45 -3.98 0.02 6.12
C GLY A 45 -5.31 -0.52 5.64
N PHE A 46 -5.83 -1.54 6.33
CA PHE A 46 -7.07 -2.19 5.92
C PHE A 46 -8.26 -1.20 5.88
N ALA A 47 -8.35 -0.30 6.86
CA ALA A 47 -9.36 0.74 6.91
C ALA A 47 -9.13 1.82 5.84
N ASP A 48 -7.88 2.24 5.64
CA ASP A 48 -7.50 3.25 4.64
C ASP A 48 -7.84 2.80 3.21
N VAL A 49 -7.60 1.52 2.88
CA VAL A 49 -7.94 0.94 1.58
C VAL A 49 -9.44 0.96 1.31
N LEU A 50 -10.25 0.91 2.38
CA LEU A 50 -11.71 1.00 2.32
C LEU A 50 -12.22 2.44 2.43
N GLY A 51 -11.33 3.42 2.59
CA GLY A 51 -11.68 4.84 2.71
C GLY A 51 -12.32 5.22 4.04
N VAL A 52 -12.05 4.46 5.10
CA VAL A 52 -12.53 4.74 6.47
C VAL A 52 -11.37 5.24 7.32
N ASP A 53 -11.50 6.45 7.86
CA ASP A 53 -10.48 7.07 8.72
C ASP A 53 -10.50 6.47 10.15
N GLY A 54 -9.32 6.16 10.70
CA GLY A 54 -9.14 5.80 12.13
C GLY A 54 -8.86 4.32 12.40
N GLU A 55 -8.88 3.92 13.69
CA GLU A 55 -8.79 2.51 14.10
C GLU A 55 -10.06 1.79 13.62
N GLY A 56 -10.03 1.30 12.38
CA GLY A 56 -11.12 0.63 11.70
C GLY A 56 -11.50 -0.70 12.35
N GLY A 57 -12.20 -0.64 13.47
CA GLY A 57 -12.84 -1.80 14.06
C GLY A 57 -13.78 -2.45 13.03
N LEU A 58 -13.83 -3.79 13.03
CA LEU A 58 -14.61 -4.54 12.04
C LEU A 58 -16.08 -4.10 11.98
N LYS A 59 -16.67 -3.70 13.10
CA LYS A 59 -18.01 -3.13 13.15
C LYS A 59 -18.09 -1.80 12.37
N THR A 60 -17.18 -0.87 12.64
CA THR A 60 -17.11 0.41 11.95
C THR A 60 -16.95 0.21 10.45
N LEU A 61 -16.07 -0.70 10.03
CA LEU A 61 -15.90 -1.03 8.62
C LEU A 61 -17.18 -1.63 8.01
N TYR A 62 -17.89 -2.47 8.76
CA TYR A 62 -19.16 -3.05 8.28
C TYR A 62 -20.25 -1.99 8.13
N ASP A 63 -20.29 -1.03 9.03
CA ASP A 63 -21.30 0.04 9.03
C ASP A 63 -20.98 1.13 7.99
N GLU A 64 -19.70 1.45 7.78
CA GLU A 64 -19.25 2.63 7.04
C GLU A 64 -18.63 2.34 5.67
N ALA A 65 -18.07 1.14 5.44
CA ALA A 65 -17.47 0.78 4.15
C ALA A 65 -18.38 -0.17 3.35
N PRO A 66 -19.08 0.31 2.29
CA PRO A 66 -20.00 -0.51 1.50
C PRO A 66 -19.34 -1.75 0.89
N ALA A 67 -18.06 -1.65 0.53
CA ALA A 67 -17.31 -2.77 -0.03
C ALA A 67 -17.09 -3.88 1.02
N PHE A 68 -16.76 -3.51 2.26
CA PHE A 68 -16.57 -4.48 3.32
C PHE A 68 -17.90 -5.12 3.76
N HIS A 69 -18.97 -4.32 3.85
CA HIS A 69 -20.32 -4.83 4.09
C HIS A 69 -20.71 -5.91 3.07
N ALA A 70 -20.52 -5.63 1.77
CA ALA A 70 -20.86 -6.59 0.71
C ALA A 70 -20.02 -7.89 0.79
N ILE A 71 -18.74 -7.79 1.15
CA ILE A 71 -17.89 -8.96 1.37
C ILE A 71 -18.44 -9.81 2.51
N VAL A 72 -18.77 -9.19 3.64
CA VAL A 72 -19.30 -9.90 4.82
C VAL A 72 -20.62 -10.58 4.50
N GLU A 73 -21.55 -9.90 3.83
CA GLU A 73 -22.85 -10.49 3.43
C GLU A 73 -22.67 -11.68 2.48
N THR A 74 -21.75 -11.57 1.51
CA THR A 74 -21.45 -12.65 0.57
C THR A 74 -20.93 -13.89 1.30
N VAL A 75 -19.93 -13.71 2.16
CA VAL A 75 -19.34 -14.80 2.93
C VAL A 75 -20.35 -15.41 3.91
N ALA A 76 -21.14 -14.57 4.58
CA ALA A 76 -22.17 -15.03 5.53
C ALA A 76 -23.25 -15.86 4.84
N SER A 77 -23.68 -15.46 3.64
CA SER A 77 -24.62 -16.22 2.82
C SER A 77 -24.07 -17.60 2.44
N ASP A 78 -22.80 -17.67 2.03
CA ASP A 78 -22.15 -18.93 1.64
C ASP A 78 -21.97 -19.89 2.83
N VAL A 79 -21.67 -19.37 4.01
CA VAL A 79 -21.49 -20.18 5.23
C VAL A 79 -22.84 -20.71 5.77
N ALA A 80 -23.93 -19.99 5.53
CA ALA A 80 -25.26 -20.36 6.00
C ALA A 80 -25.98 -21.41 5.12
N ALA A 81 -25.43 -21.71 3.94
CA ALA A 81 -25.97 -22.68 2.97
C ALA A 81 -25.50 -24.12 3.26
#